data_AF-A0A381TMQ4-F1
#
_entry.id   AF-A0A381TMQ4-F1
#
_cell.length_a   1.000
_cell.length_b   1.000
_cell.length_c   1.000
_cell.angle_alpha   90.00
_cell.angle_beta   90.00
_cell.angle_gamma   90.00
#
_symmetry.space_group_name_H-M   'P 1'
#
loop_
_entity.id
_entity.type
_entity.pdbx_description
1 polymer ?
#
loop_
_entity_poly.entity_id
_entity_poly.type
_entity_poly.pdbx_seq_one_letter_code
_entity_poly.pdbx_strand_id
1 'polypeptide(L)'
;MPTQIQLRRGTTSQNGSFTGAAGELSIDTDLDQLRVHDGSTAGGVYVPTGKIGGLKQANVAGTQSELVPSGVIMGYGGATIPNGFLLCDGSAISRSTYSRLFTAIATAFGVGNGNNTFNIPSLGDALMMGKGANNSTLGTQTHAMPASSTKPSESTSIAAHSLTTATFATSAKDSSTSSAVTAVATHAAITPNMIFPTVVVNFIIKE
;
A
#
# COMPACT_ATOMS: atom_id res chain seq x y z
N MET A 1 20.49 5.21 -53.70
CA MET A 1 21.44 4.07 -53.72
C MET A 1 21.85 3.80 -52.28
N PRO A 2 21.91 2.56 -51.81
CA PRO A 2 22.42 2.27 -50.47
C PRO A 2 23.89 2.66 -50.37
N THR A 3 24.26 3.43 -49.35
CA THR A 3 25.65 3.82 -49.06
C THR A 3 26.19 2.96 -47.92
N GLN A 4 27.47 2.61 -47.99
CA GLN A 4 28.13 1.84 -46.92
C GLN A 4 28.29 2.71 -45.67
N ILE A 5 27.97 2.16 -44.50
CA ILE A 5 28.19 2.81 -43.21
C ILE A 5 29.67 2.66 -42.81
N GLN A 6 30.31 3.76 -42.43
CA GLN A 6 31.66 3.73 -41.85
C GLN A 6 31.60 3.33 -40.36
N LEU A 7 32.59 2.55 -39.92
CA LEU A 7 32.71 2.06 -38.54
C LEU A 7 34.05 2.53 -37.95
N ARG A 8 34.03 3.15 -36.77
CA ARG A 8 35.23 3.59 -36.04
C ARG A 8 35.21 3.15 -34.57
N ARG A 9 36.36 3.20 -33.90
CA ARG A 9 36.48 2.99 -32.45
C ARG A 9 37.47 3.98 -31.84
N GLY A 10 37.27 4.34 -30.57
CA GLY A 10 38.18 5.21 -29.82
C GLY A 10 37.71 5.44 -28.39
N THR A 11 38.53 6.14 -27.60
CA THR A 11 38.18 6.56 -26.22
C THR A 11 37.07 7.62 -26.22
N THR A 12 36.51 7.96 -25.06
CA THR A 12 35.46 8.98 -24.96
C THR A 12 35.94 10.33 -25.48
N SER A 13 37.18 10.69 -25.16
CA SER A 13 37.81 11.95 -25.59
C SER A 13 38.09 11.96 -27.09
N GLN A 14 38.61 10.87 -27.64
CA GLN A 14 38.88 10.76 -29.08
C GLN A 14 37.58 10.87 -29.90
N ASN A 15 36.53 10.18 -29.46
CA ASN A 15 35.22 10.28 -30.10
C ASN A 15 34.59 11.67 -29.88
N GLY A 16 34.76 12.28 -28.70
CA GLY A 16 34.19 13.58 -28.35
C GLY A 16 34.71 14.75 -29.20
N SER A 17 35.94 14.67 -29.70
CA SER A 17 36.52 15.66 -30.62
C SER A 17 36.34 15.31 -32.10
N PHE A 18 35.71 14.17 -32.39
CA PHE A 18 35.55 13.66 -33.74
C PHE A 18 34.14 13.91 -34.27
N THR A 19 34.02 14.52 -35.45
CA THR A 19 32.76 14.71 -36.19
C THR A 19 32.70 13.71 -37.33
N GLY A 20 31.88 12.66 -37.18
CA GLY A 20 31.70 11.66 -38.23
C GLY A 20 30.75 12.09 -39.33
N ALA A 21 30.82 11.40 -40.46
CA ALA A 21 29.90 11.61 -41.57
C ALA A 21 28.46 11.20 -41.18
N ALA A 22 27.46 11.70 -41.89
CA ALA A 22 26.07 11.33 -41.65
C ALA A 22 25.87 9.81 -41.79
N GLY A 23 25.32 9.17 -40.75
CA GLY A 23 25.10 7.73 -40.69
C GLY A 23 26.33 6.90 -40.32
N GLU A 24 27.47 7.53 -40.03
CA GLU A 24 28.65 6.84 -39.50
C GLU A 24 28.43 6.36 -38.06
N LEU A 25 29.05 5.23 -37.71
CA LEU A 25 28.93 4.60 -36.40
C LEU A 25 30.29 4.53 -35.72
N SER A 26 30.40 4.98 -34.46
CA SER A 26 31.62 4.82 -33.67
C SER A 26 31.39 4.09 -32.34
N ILE A 27 32.39 3.34 -31.88
CA ILE A 27 32.40 2.66 -30.59
C ILE A 27 33.27 3.48 -29.63
N ASP A 28 32.68 3.89 -28.52
CA ASP A 28 33.38 4.42 -27.36
C ASP A 28 33.87 3.27 -26.48
N THR A 29 35.18 3.12 -26.37
CA THR A 29 35.81 2.04 -25.60
C THR A 29 35.93 2.33 -24.11
N ASP A 30 35.73 3.58 -23.66
CA ASP A 30 35.76 3.88 -22.22
C ASP A 30 34.37 3.68 -21.60
N LEU A 31 33.31 3.92 -22.38
CA LEU A 31 31.92 3.74 -21.97
C LEU A 31 31.27 2.44 -22.51
N ASP A 32 31.99 1.67 -23.32
CA ASP A 32 31.49 0.49 -24.04
C ASP A 32 30.15 0.77 -24.78
N GLN A 33 30.08 1.92 -25.45
CA GLN A 33 28.85 2.41 -26.09
C GLN A 33 29.01 2.68 -27.58
N LEU A 34 27.91 2.51 -28.32
CA LEU A 34 27.80 2.83 -29.73
C LEU A 34 27.32 4.27 -29.91
N ARG A 35 27.85 5.01 -30.88
CA ARG A 35 27.46 6.38 -31.23
C ARG A 35 27.14 6.52 -32.71
N VAL A 36 26.09 7.26 -33.05
CA VAL A 36 25.70 7.56 -34.44
C VAL A 36 26.02 9.02 -34.74
N HIS A 37 26.63 9.27 -35.90
CA HIS A 37 27.01 10.60 -36.35
C HIS A 37 26.02 11.15 -37.38
N ASP A 38 25.80 12.46 -37.34
CA ASP A 38 24.86 13.19 -38.20
C ASP A 38 25.57 14.02 -39.29
N GLY A 39 26.91 14.01 -39.33
CA GLY A 39 27.69 14.83 -40.27
C GLY A 39 28.09 16.21 -39.75
N SER A 40 27.64 16.61 -38.56
CA SER A 40 27.84 17.98 -38.06
C SER A 40 28.22 18.06 -36.57
N THR A 41 27.73 17.13 -35.75
CA THR A 41 27.91 17.16 -34.29
C THR A 41 29.15 16.37 -33.89
N ALA A 42 30.16 17.06 -33.35
CA ALA A 42 31.32 16.41 -32.74
C ALA A 42 30.87 15.51 -31.57
N GLY A 43 31.40 14.29 -31.50
CA GLY A 43 30.99 13.31 -30.49
C GLY A 43 29.84 12.41 -30.91
N GLY A 44 29.02 12.82 -31.89
CA GLY A 44 27.80 12.12 -32.29
C GLY A 44 26.79 11.96 -31.14
N VAL A 45 25.74 11.18 -31.39
CA VAL A 45 24.71 10.84 -30.40
C VAL A 45 24.91 9.40 -29.95
N TYR A 46 24.98 9.18 -28.64
CA TYR A 46 25.01 7.82 -28.08
C TYR A 46 23.73 7.08 -28.44
N VAL A 47 23.85 5.86 -28.95
CA VAL A 47 22.74 4.93 -29.03
C VAL A 47 22.42 4.51 -27.60
N PRO A 48 21.21 4.77 -27.09
CA PRO A 48 20.88 4.42 -25.72
C PRO A 48 21.11 2.93 -25.51
N THR A 49 21.95 2.55 -24.55
CA THR A 49 22.31 1.14 -24.28
C THR A 49 21.07 0.27 -24.02
N GLY A 50 19.96 0.88 -23.58
CA GLY A 50 18.67 0.22 -23.40
C GLY A 50 17.84 -0.01 -24.67
N LYS A 51 18.29 0.42 -25.86
CA LYS A 51 17.53 0.26 -27.13
C LYS A 51 18.16 -0.69 -28.16
N ILE A 52 19.37 -1.19 -27.93
CA ILE A 52 20.10 -2.04 -28.89
C ILE A 52 20.26 -3.51 -28.47
N GLY A 53 19.73 -3.91 -27.30
CA GLY A 53 19.81 -5.31 -26.84
C GLY A 53 18.69 -5.80 -25.92
N GLY A 54 17.65 -5.00 -25.68
CA GLY A 54 16.54 -5.45 -24.85
C GLY A 54 15.46 -4.39 -24.69
N LEU A 55 14.26 -4.70 -25.15
CA LEU A 55 13.04 -4.06 -24.67
C LEU A 55 12.76 -4.51 -23.22
N LYS A 56 13.70 -4.28 -22.30
CA LYS A 56 13.42 -4.15 -20.86
C LYS A 56 13.28 -2.66 -20.61
N GLN A 57 12.08 -2.22 -20.95
CA GLN A 57 11.39 -1.01 -20.54
C GLN A 57 12.27 0.23 -20.29
N ALA A 58 12.12 1.17 -21.22
CA ALA A 58 12.55 2.53 -21.06
C ALA A 58 12.32 3.02 -19.62
N ASN A 59 13.38 3.49 -18.99
CA ASN A 59 13.30 4.50 -17.95
C ASN A 59 12.79 5.80 -18.62
N VAL A 60 11.53 5.78 -19.07
CA VAL A 60 10.73 7.01 -19.15
C VAL A 60 10.51 7.35 -17.70
N ALA A 61 11.16 8.41 -17.23
CA ALA A 61 10.98 8.95 -15.89
C ALA A 61 9.48 8.94 -15.53
N GLY A 62 9.04 7.96 -14.74
CA GLY A 62 7.64 7.84 -14.30
C GLY A 62 7.04 6.44 -14.24
N THR A 63 7.48 5.42 -14.98
CA THR A 63 6.86 4.08 -14.90
C THR A 63 7.87 2.94 -15.06
N GLN A 64 8.66 2.70 -14.01
CA GLN A 64 9.26 1.38 -13.80
C GLN A 64 8.08 0.42 -13.54
N SER A 65 7.69 -0.39 -14.52
CA SER A 65 6.73 -1.48 -14.33
C SER A 65 7.39 -2.54 -13.47
N GLU A 66 7.36 -2.30 -12.17
CA GLU A 66 7.64 -3.32 -11.19
C GLU A 66 6.50 -4.33 -11.23
N LEU A 67 6.81 -5.63 -11.17
CA LEU A 67 5.80 -6.69 -11.13
C LEU A 67 4.84 -6.49 -9.93
N VAL A 68 5.37 -5.91 -8.85
CA VAL A 68 4.62 -5.48 -7.67
C VAL A 68 5.05 -4.05 -7.33
N PRO A 69 4.17 -3.05 -7.41
CA PRO A 69 4.55 -1.67 -7.08
C PRO A 69 4.91 -1.52 -5.59
N SER A 70 5.86 -0.63 -5.31
CA SER A 70 6.19 -0.22 -3.93
C SER A 70 4.96 0.32 -3.19
N GLY A 71 4.84 -0.04 -1.91
CA GLY A 71 3.66 0.25 -1.08
C GLY A 71 2.56 -0.82 -1.09
N VAL A 72 2.66 -1.86 -1.93
CA VAL A 72 1.74 -3.01 -1.86
C VAL A 72 1.98 -3.79 -0.57
N ILE A 73 0.89 -4.04 0.14
CA ILE A 73 0.85 -4.88 1.34
C ILE A 73 0.28 -6.23 0.96
N MET A 74 0.94 -7.30 1.37
CA MET A 74 0.54 -8.67 1.07
C MET A 74 0.80 -9.61 2.25
N GLY A 75 0.00 -10.66 2.34
CA GLY A 75 0.22 -11.76 3.29
C GLY A 75 1.37 -12.66 2.83
N TYR A 76 2.25 -13.01 3.76
CA TYR A 76 3.42 -13.83 3.55
C TYR A 76 3.45 -14.97 4.56
N GLY A 77 3.42 -16.21 4.04
CA GLY A 77 3.39 -17.42 4.86
C GLY A 77 4.76 -17.89 5.36
N GLY A 78 5.85 -17.23 4.98
CA GLY A 78 7.21 -17.59 5.42
C GLY A 78 7.65 -16.85 6.68
N ALA A 79 8.59 -17.44 7.42
CA ALA A 79 9.18 -16.82 8.60
C ALA A 79 10.26 -15.76 8.26
N THR A 80 10.96 -15.94 7.14
CA THR A 80 12.05 -15.05 6.70
C THR A 80 11.58 -14.12 5.60
N ILE A 81 11.70 -12.82 5.81
CA ILE A 81 11.22 -11.82 4.87
C ILE A 81 12.08 -11.86 3.59
N PRO A 82 11.47 -11.95 2.40
CA PRO A 82 12.20 -11.92 1.14
C PRO A 82 12.82 -10.55 0.88
N ASN A 83 13.96 -10.52 0.17
CA ASN A 83 14.58 -9.29 -0.27
C ASN A 83 13.61 -8.47 -1.16
N GLY A 84 13.60 -7.14 -1.03
CA GLY A 84 12.62 -6.29 -1.69
C GLY A 84 11.41 -5.94 -0.82
N PHE A 85 11.28 -6.51 0.38
CA PHE A 85 10.11 -6.37 1.25
C PHE A 85 10.50 -6.08 2.70
N LEU A 86 9.61 -5.40 3.41
CA LEU A 86 9.74 -5.06 4.82
C LEU A 86 8.55 -5.62 5.61
N LEU A 87 8.74 -5.95 6.88
CA LEU A 87 7.65 -6.38 7.76
C LEU A 87 6.75 -5.20 8.11
N CYS A 88 5.44 -5.42 8.18
CA CYS A 88 4.49 -4.42 8.68
C CYS A 88 4.43 -4.40 10.22
N ASP A 89 5.53 -4.04 10.88
CA ASP A 89 5.66 -3.99 12.34
C ASP A 89 5.43 -2.60 12.97
N GLY A 90 5.36 -1.53 12.15
CA GLY A 90 5.25 -0.15 12.63
C GLY A 90 6.59 0.56 12.83
N SER A 91 7.71 -0.05 12.46
CA SER A 91 9.04 0.52 12.60
C SER A 91 9.23 1.82 11.80
N ALA A 92 10.06 2.72 12.34
CA ALA A 92 10.47 3.94 11.65
C ALA A 92 11.65 3.64 10.72
N ILE A 93 11.48 3.86 9.42
CA ILE A 93 12.49 3.56 8.39
C ILE A 93 12.94 4.82 7.65
N SER A 94 14.13 4.78 7.04
CA SER A 94 14.75 5.92 6.38
C SER A 94 14.06 6.31 5.07
N ARG A 95 13.72 7.60 4.91
CA ARG A 95 13.15 8.18 3.68
C ARG A 95 14.11 8.14 2.49
N SER A 96 15.41 8.27 2.74
CA SER A 96 16.43 8.26 1.67
C SER A 96 16.72 6.86 1.17
N THR A 97 16.75 5.88 2.08
CA THR A 97 16.95 4.46 1.75
C THR A 97 15.72 3.90 1.03
N TYR A 98 14.51 4.27 1.48
CA TYR A 98 13.24 3.77 0.97
C TYR A 98 12.42 4.88 0.29
N SER A 99 13.01 5.55 -0.69
CA SER A 99 12.41 6.71 -1.38
C SER A 99 11.16 6.35 -2.19
N ARG A 100 11.13 5.14 -2.78
CA ARG A 100 9.99 4.62 -3.54
C ARG A 100 8.80 4.36 -2.63
N LEU A 101 9.04 3.68 -1.51
CA LEU A 101 8.02 3.44 -0.49
C LEU A 101 7.49 4.74 0.11
N PHE A 102 8.38 5.69 0.45
CA PHE A 102 7.95 6.99 0.95
C PHE A 102 7.10 7.77 -0.06
N THR A 103 7.40 7.65 -1.36
CA THR A 103 6.56 8.26 -2.40
C THR A 103 5.17 7.64 -2.46
N ALA A 104 5.05 6.34 -2.17
CA ALA A 104 3.79 5.61 -2.21
C ALA A 104 2.90 5.85 -0.97
N ILE A 105 3.48 5.78 0.25
CA ILE A 105 2.70 5.82 1.51
C ILE A 105 2.85 7.13 2.29
N ALA A 106 3.85 7.95 1.95
CA ALA A 106 4.21 9.18 2.65
C ALA A 106 4.27 8.97 4.18
N THR A 107 3.56 9.80 4.93
CA THR A 107 3.46 9.73 6.40
C THR A 107 2.11 9.18 6.87
N ALA A 108 1.38 8.44 6.02
CA ALA A 108 0.04 7.96 6.34
C ALA A 108 0.01 7.09 7.62
N PHE A 109 1.08 6.34 7.88
CA PHE A 109 1.22 5.46 9.05
C PHE A 109 2.04 6.09 10.19
N GLY A 110 2.38 7.36 10.08
CA GLY A 110 3.14 8.11 11.07
C GLY A 110 4.32 8.87 10.46
N VAL A 111 4.65 10.00 11.08
CA VAL A 111 5.69 10.92 10.60
C VAL A 111 7.12 10.44 10.88
N GLY A 112 7.29 9.32 11.59
CA GLY A 112 8.60 8.89 12.10
C GLY A 112 9.20 9.94 13.04
N ASN A 113 10.46 10.29 12.80
CA ASN A 113 11.17 11.34 13.53
C ASN A 113 10.92 12.76 12.99
N GLY A 114 10.00 12.92 12.03
CA GLY A 114 9.65 14.21 11.43
C GLY A 114 10.64 14.74 10.39
N ASN A 115 11.82 14.13 10.22
CA ASN A 115 12.87 14.62 9.34
C ASN A 115 13.26 13.59 8.27
N ASN A 116 13.94 12.53 8.70
CA ASN A 116 14.57 11.54 7.82
C ASN A 116 13.89 10.18 7.85
N THR A 117 12.92 9.96 8.73
CA THR A 117 12.19 8.69 8.81
C THR A 117 10.70 8.84 8.60
N PHE A 118 10.05 7.73 8.26
CA PHE A 118 8.60 7.59 8.21
C PHE A 118 8.24 6.22 8.79
N ASN A 119 7.01 6.08 9.29
CA ASN A 119 6.57 4.82 9.85
C ASN A 119 5.92 3.95 8.77
N ILE A 120 6.17 2.65 8.85
CA ILE A 120 5.45 1.65 8.06
C ILE A 120 4.15 1.23 8.77
N PRO A 121 3.22 0.55 8.08
CA PRO A 121 2.02 0.02 8.72
C PRO A 121 2.37 -0.93 9.87
N SER A 122 1.63 -0.84 10.98
CA SER A 122 1.64 -1.85 12.04
C SER A 122 0.38 -2.71 11.87
N LEU A 123 0.56 -3.94 11.37
CA LEU A 123 -0.54 -4.86 11.06
C LEU A 123 -0.52 -6.12 11.93
N GLY A 124 0.26 -6.12 13.02
CA GLY A 124 0.21 -7.17 14.03
C GLY A 124 -1.18 -7.24 14.66
N ASP A 125 -1.75 -8.44 14.70
CA ASP A 125 -3.09 -8.72 15.26
C ASP A 125 -4.24 -7.88 14.69
N ALA A 126 -4.03 -7.26 13.52
CA ALA A 126 -5.00 -6.35 12.90
C ALA A 126 -5.61 -6.96 11.62
N LEU A 127 -6.92 -6.75 11.44
CA LEU A 127 -7.61 -7.08 10.19
C LEU A 127 -7.51 -5.91 9.21
N MET A 128 -7.08 -6.21 7.98
CA MET A 128 -7.06 -5.21 6.91
C MET A 128 -8.48 -4.83 6.50
N MET A 129 -8.78 -3.53 6.51
CA MET A 129 -10.08 -3.00 6.07
C MET A 129 -9.90 -2.04 4.92
N GLY A 130 -10.83 -2.06 3.98
CA GLY A 130 -10.88 -1.09 2.88
C GLY A 130 -11.24 0.31 3.40
N LYS A 131 -10.63 1.34 2.80
CA LYS A 131 -11.03 2.74 3.01
C LYS A 131 -12.47 2.93 2.52
N GLY A 132 -13.29 3.61 3.31
CA GLY A 132 -14.68 3.91 2.97
C GLY A 132 -15.17 5.19 3.64
N ALA A 133 -16.42 5.58 3.39
CA ALA A 133 -16.99 6.83 3.94
C ALA A 133 -16.90 6.91 5.48
N ASN A 134 -17.02 5.76 6.16
CA ASN A 134 -16.94 5.66 7.62
C ASN A 134 -15.50 5.57 8.17
N ASN A 135 -14.52 5.24 7.32
CA ASN A 135 -13.11 5.16 7.68
C ASN A 135 -12.26 5.69 6.51
N SER A 136 -12.13 7.02 6.45
CA SER A 136 -11.64 7.75 5.27
C SER A 136 -10.12 8.02 5.31
N THR A 137 -9.44 7.77 6.43
CA THR A 137 -8.01 8.07 6.54
C THR A 137 -7.18 6.78 6.45
N LEU A 138 -6.13 6.79 5.64
CA LEU A 138 -5.18 5.68 5.55
C LEU A 138 -4.30 5.69 6.80
N GLY A 139 -4.03 4.52 7.38
CA GLY A 139 -3.21 4.39 8.59
C GLY A 139 -3.92 4.72 9.90
N THR A 140 -5.18 5.17 9.88
CA THR A 140 -5.96 5.32 11.12
C THR A 140 -6.50 3.97 11.57
N GLN A 141 -6.07 3.56 12.76
CA GLN A 141 -6.69 2.46 13.51
C GLN A 141 -7.97 2.98 14.17
N THR A 142 -9.02 3.15 13.37
CA THR A 142 -10.31 3.61 13.87
C THR A 142 -11.03 2.44 14.50
N HIS A 143 -11.00 2.39 15.83
CA HIS A 143 -11.45 1.28 16.67
C HIS A 143 -10.58 0.04 16.45
N ALA A 144 -9.77 -0.30 17.47
CA ALA A 144 -9.21 -1.63 17.55
C ALA A 144 -10.41 -2.58 17.54
N MET A 145 -10.51 -3.41 16.50
CA MET A 145 -11.16 -4.67 16.70
C MET A 145 -10.09 -5.60 17.27
N PRO A 146 -9.91 -5.74 18.61
CA PRO A 146 -9.14 -6.86 19.13
C PRO A 146 -9.71 -8.12 18.48
N ALA A 147 -8.89 -9.16 18.28
CA ALA A 147 -9.24 -10.40 17.57
C ALA A 147 -10.58 -11.09 17.99
N SER A 148 -11.25 -10.56 19.02
CA SER A 148 -12.68 -10.67 19.27
C SER A 148 -13.27 -9.29 19.58
N SER A 149 -14.03 -8.71 18.65
CA SER A 149 -14.79 -7.48 18.95
C SER A 149 -16.03 -7.41 18.09
N THR A 150 -17.13 -7.51 18.80
CA THR A 150 -18.47 -7.52 18.23
C THR A 150 -18.98 -6.10 18.10
N LYS A 151 -19.39 -5.73 16.90
CA LYS A 151 -20.46 -4.75 16.76
C LYS A 151 -21.71 -5.42 17.35
N PRO A 152 -22.34 -4.87 18.40
CA PRO A 152 -23.55 -5.47 18.94
C PRO A 152 -24.59 -5.53 17.81
N SER A 153 -25.09 -6.74 17.57
CA SER A 153 -26.27 -6.95 16.74
C SER A 153 -27.45 -6.40 17.53
N GLU A 154 -28.06 -5.34 17.00
CA GLU A 154 -29.33 -4.84 17.51
C GLU A 154 -30.38 -5.95 17.36
N SER A 155 -30.83 -6.46 18.52
CA SER A 155 -32.00 -7.32 18.74
C SER A 155 -31.98 -8.76 18.19
N THR A 156 -32.10 -9.75 19.08
CA THR A 156 -32.61 -11.10 18.72
C THR A 156 -33.51 -11.80 19.75
N SER A 157 -34.03 -11.17 20.82
CA SER A 157 -35.22 -11.77 21.47
C SER A 157 -36.05 -10.79 22.30
N ILE A 158 -37.38 -10.97 22.24
CA ILE A 158 -38.38 -10.30 23.09
C ILE A 158 -38.24 -10.77 24.56
N ALA A 159 -37.47 -11.84 24.80
CA ALA A 159 -37.36 -12.54 26.08
C ALA A 159 -36.54 -11.80 27.17
N ALA A 160 -35.92 -10.66 26.87
CA ALA A 160 -35.07 -9.97 27.84
C ALA A 160 -35.48 -8.50 28.13
N HIS A 161 -36.64 -8.06 27.64
CA HIS A 161 -37.27 -6.83 28.13
C HIS A 161 -37.93 -7.11 29.48
N SER A 162 -37.35 -6.64 30.58
CA SER A 162 -38.05 -6.65 31.86
C SER A 162 -39.20 -5.63 31.81
N LEU A 163 -40.42 -6.16 31.76
CA LEU A 163 -41.65 -5.38 31.72
C LEU A 163 -42.07 -5.07 33.14
N THR A 164 -42.25 -3.79 33.45
CA THR A 164 -42.88 -3.37 34.70
C THR A 164 -44.36 -3.19 34.44
N THR A 165 -45.20 -4.00 35.09
CA THR A 165 -46.66 -3.90 35.01
C THR A 165 -47.24 -3.29 36.26
N ALA A 166 -48.24 -2.42 36.10
CA ALA A 166 -49.06 -1.91 37.19
C ALA A 166 -50.52 -2.39 37.02
N THR A 167 -51.19 -2.60 38.13
CA THR A 167 -52.59 -3.06 38.14
C THR A 167 -53.51 -1.91 38.51
N PHE A 168 -54.57 -1.74 37.72
CA PHE A 168 -55.55 -0.67 37.90
C PHE A 168 -56.95 -1.27 38.11
N ALA A 169 -57.76 -0.64 38.94
CA ALA A 169 -59.14 -1.04 39.14
C ALA A 169 -59.98 -0.70 37.91
N THR A 170 -60.77 -1.66 37.44
CA THR A 170 -61.68 -1.49 36.29
C THR A 170 -63.15 -1.35 36.72
N SER A 171 -63.41 -1.37 38.03
CA SER A 171 -64.76 -1.33 38.63
C SER A 171 -64.72 -0.75 40.06
N ALA A 172 -65.89 -0.45 40.64
CA ALA A 172 -66.01 0.11 41.99
C ALA A 172 -65.50 -0.87 43.08
N LYS A 173 -64.70 -0.34 44.02
CA LYS A 173 -64.11 -1.04 45.17
C LYS A 173 -63.43 -2.38 44.84
N ASP A 174 -62.33 -2.27 44.08
CA ASP A 174 -61.24 -3.25 43.93
C ASP A 174 -61.64 -4.72 43.63
N SER A 175 -62.81 -4.94 43.05
CA SER A 175 -63.32 -6.30 42.80
C SER A 175 -62.93 -6.87 41.42
N SER A 176 -62.41 -6.02 40.51
CA SER A 176 -61.92 -6.42 39.19
C SER A 176 -60.77 -5.53 38.77
N THR A 177 -59.61 -6.14 38.57
CA THR A 177 -58.36 -5.44 38.32
C THR A 177 -57.75 -5.90 37.00
N SER A 178 -57.13 -4.99 36.25
CA SER A 178 -56.47 -5.29 34.98
C SER A 178 -55.04 -4.77 34.99
N SER A 179 -54.12 -5.54 34.44
CA SER A 179 -52.69 -5.21 34.42
C SER A 179 -52.30 -4.58 33.09
N ALA A 180 -51.63 -3.43 33.14
CA ALA A 180 -51.05 -2.79 31.97
C ALA A 180 -49.53 -2.62 32.17
N VAL A 181 -48.78 -2.71 31.08
CA VAL A 181 -47.34 -2.44 31.06
C VAL A 181 -47.14 -0.93 31.22
N THR A 182 -46.43 -0.52 32.25
CA THR A 182 -46.16 0.88 32.58
C THR A 182 -44.73 1.30 32.25
N ALA A 183 -43.80 0.35 32.15
CA ALA A 183 -42.45 0.63 31.67
C ALA A 183 -41.82 -0.62 31.04
N VAL A 184 -40.92 -0.38 30.09
CA VAL A 184 -40.03 -1.38 29.52
C VAL A 184 -38.61 -0.96 29.89
N ALA A 185 -37.90 -1.75 30.69
CA ALA A 185 -36.54 -1.39 31.06
C ALA A 185 -35.59 -1.51 29.86
N THR A 186 -34.56 -0.67 29.83
CA THR A 186 -33.45 -0.79 28.88
C THR A 186 -32.72 -2.11 29.13
N HIS A 187 -32.46 -2.88 28.07
CA HIS A 187 -31.65 -4.09 28.16
C HIS A 187 -30.24 -3.81 28.68
N ALA A 188 -29.70 -4.74 29.47
CA ALA A 188 -28.26 -4.81 29.67
C ALA A 188 -27.59 -5.08 28.31
N ALA A 189 -26.49 -4.39 28.01
CA ALA A 189 -25.76 -4.58 26.77
C ALA A 189 -25.38 -6.07 26.62
N ILE A 190 -25.95 -6.73 25.61
CA ILE A 190 -25.50 -8.07 25.22
C ILE A 190 -24.23 -7.85 24.41
N THR A 191 -23.10 -8.34 24.89
CA THR A 191 -21.88 -8.50 24.09
C THR A 191 -21.92 -9.89 23.47
N PRO A 192 -22.49 -10.08 22.26
CA PRO A 192 -22.34 -11.36 21.57
C PRO A 192 -20.84 -11.67 21.45
N ASN A 193 -20.43 -12.94 21.45
CA ASN A 193 -19.09 -13.30 20.99
C ASN A 193 -19.21 -13.69 19.52
N MET A 194 -18.34 -13.15 18.68
CA MET A 194 -18.23 -13.56 17.29
C MET A 194 -16.83 -14.16 17.14
N ILE A 195 -16.75 -15.48 17.02
CA ILE A 195 -15.49 -16.19 16.80
C ILE A 195 -15.29 -16.28 15.28
N PHE A 196 -14.31 -15.57 14.76
CA PHE A 196 -13.87 -15.74 13.38
C PHE A 196 -12.76 -16.78 13.34
N PRO A 197 -12.82 -17.79 12.45
CA PRO A 197 -11.66 -18.61 12.19
C PRO A 197 -10.56 -17.74 11.55
N THR A 198 -9.40 -17.65 12.19
CA THR A 198 -8.27 -16.85 11.71
C THR A 198 -7.05 -17.74 11.42
N VAL A 199 -6.27 -17.32 10.44
CA VAL A 199 -4.93 -17.88 10.17
C VAL A 199 -3.95 -16.71 10.22
N VAL A 200 -2.88 -16.88 11.00
CA VAL A 200 -1.87 -15.84 11.17
C VAL A 200 -0.82 -15.99 10.07
N VAL A 201 -0.61 -14.91 9.31
CA VAL A 201 0.45 -14.77 8.32
C VAL A 201 1.20 -13.48 8.58
N ASN A 202 2.45 -13.40 8.16
CA ASN A 202 3.20 -12.15 8.24
C ASN A 202 2.68 -11.19 7.17
N PHE A 203 2.40 -9.94 7.54
CA PHE A 203 2.15 -8.90 6.55
C PHE A 203 3.47 -8.23 6.16
N ILE A 204 3.74 -8.17 4.87
CA ILE A 204 4.92 -7.52 4.31
C ILE A 204 4.52 -6.42 3.33
N ILE A 205 5.34 -5.37 3.24
CA ILE A 205 5.18 -4.25 2.33
C ILE A 205 6.34 -4.19 1.35
N LYS A 206 6.03 -3.95 0.08
CA LYS A 206 7.05 -3.78 -0.97
C LYS A 206 7.79 -2.45 -0.78
N GLU A 207 9.12 -2.51 -0.63
CA GLU A 207 9.99 -1.33 -0.49
C GLU A 207 10.17 -0.54 -1.79
#